data_AF-A0A953N5M2-F1
#
_entry.id   AF-A0A953N5M2-F1
#
_cell.length_a   1.000
_cell.length_b   1.000
_cell.length_c   1.000
_cell.angle_alpha   90.00
_cell.angle_beta   90.00
_cell.angle_gamma   90.00
#
_symmetry.space_group_name_H-M   'P 1'
#
loop_
_entity.id
_entity.type
_entity.pdbx_description
1 polymer ?
#
loop_
_entity_poly.entity_id
_entity_poly.type
_entity_poly.pdbx_seq_one_letter_code
_entity_poly.pdbx_strand_id
1 'polypeptide(L)' 'MEVIHKIGRRKTAVARVYLSEGKGKITVNKRDMESYFPTATLQYKV' A
#
# COMPACT_ATOMS: atom_id res chain seq x y z
N MET A 1 -13.40 -15.41 3.19
CA MET A 1 -12.70 -14.12 3.13
C MET A 1 -11.99 -14.05 1.81
N GLU A 2 -12.55 -13.32 0.87
CA GLU A 2 -11.91 -13.11 -0.42
C GLU A 2 -10.80 -12.06 -0.22
N VAL A 3 -9.55 -12.48 -0.40
CA VAL A 3 -8.40 -11.59 -0.34
C VAL A 3 -7.93 -11.37 -1.76
N ILE A 4 -8.10 -10.15 -2.26
CA ILE A 4 -7.66 -9.79 -3.60
C ILE A 4 -6.14 -9.57 -3.52
N HIS A 5 -5.39 -10.47 -4.16
CA HIS A 5 -3.95 -10.34 -4.29
C HIS A 5 -3.58 -9.73 -5.63
N LYS A 6 -2.78 -8.66 -5.61
CA LYS A 6 -2.27 -8.03 -6.82
C LYS A 6 -0.81 -7.62 -6.66
N ILE A 7 -0.10 -7.62 -7.77
CA ILE A 7 1.30 -7.20 -7.84
C ILE A 7 1.37 -5.85 -8.57
N GLY A 8 2.09 -4.89 -7.99
CA GLY A 8 2.43 -3.62 -8.61
C GLY A 8 3.92 -3.59 -8.96
N ARG A 9 4.28 -3.11 -10.16
CA ARG A 9 5.67 -2.95 -10.59
C ARG A 9 5.86 -1.57 -11.21
N ARG A 10 6.88 -0.84 -10.78
CA ARG A 10 7.26 0.46 -11.37
C ARG A 10 8.76 0.65 -11.29
N LYS A 11 9.41 0.86 -12.44
CA LYS A 11 10.89 0.88 -12.55
C LYS A 11 11.48 -0.40 -11.92
N THR A 12 12.34 -0.27 -10.91
CA THR A 12 12.92 -1.37 -10.14
C THR A 12 12.09 -1.77 -8.91
N ALA A 13 11.03 -1.03 -8.57
CA ALA A 13 10.22 -1.29 -7.39
C ALA A 13 9.12 -2.33 -7.65
N VAL A 14 8.92 -3.23 -6.69
CA VAL A 14 7.89 -4.28 -6.70
C VAL A 14 7.10 -4.22 -5.40
N ALA A 15 5.77 -4.18 -5.51
CA ALA A 15 4.84 -4.21 -4.39
C ALA A 15 3.90 -5.42 -4.50
N ARG A 16 3.60 -6.06 -3.37
CA ARG A 16 2.54 -7.08 -3.26
C ARG A 16 1.45 -6.50 -2.37
N VAL A 17 0.25 -6.42 -2.91
CA VAL A 17 -0.92 -5.84 -2.26
C VAL A 17 -1.91 -6.95 -1.96
N TYR A 18 -2.37 -6.97 -0.71
CA TYR A 18 -3.42 -7.85 -0.23
C TYR A 18 -4.56 -6.96 0.23
N LEU A 19 -5.67 -6.99 -0.50
CA LEU A 19 -6.87 -6.23 -0.16
C LEU A 19 -7.92 -7.17 0.43
N SER A 20 -8.55 -6.71 1.51
CA SER A 20 -9.70 -7.35 2.12
C SER A 20 -10.74 -6.29 2.43
N GLU A 21 -12.01 -6.67 2.47
CA GLU A 21 -13.10 -5.76 2.82
C GLU A 21 -12.92 -5.26 4.26
N GLY A 22 -12.96 -3.94 4.48
CA GLY A 22 -12.73 -3.35 5.80
C GLY A 22 -12.66 -1.83 5.81
N LYS A 23 -12.15 -1.27 6.92
CA LYS A 23 -12.15 0.17 7.24
C LYS A 23 -11.16 1.03 6.44
N GLY A 24 -10.61 0.52 5.33
CA GLY A 24 -9.68 1.28 4.47
C GLY A 24 -8.32 1.62 5.11
N LYS A 25 -7.90 0.94 6.20
CA LYS A 25 -6.58 1.17 6.81
C LYS A 25 -5.48 0.55 5.93
N ILE A 26 -4.54 1.37 5.45
CA ILE A 26 -3.40 0.95 4.64
C ILE A 26 -2.15 0.87 5.52
N THR A 27 -1.48 -0.27 5.50
CA THR A 27 -0.19 -0.47 6.16
C THR A 27 0.84 -0.99 5.15
N VAL A 28 2.07 -0.51 5.24
CA VAL A 28 3.17 -0.87 4.34
C VAL A 28 4.30 -1.42 5.19
N ASN A 29 4.68 -2.69 4.99
CA ASN A 29 5.76 -3.35 5.75
C ASN A 29 5.64 -3.18 7.28
N LYS A 30 4.43 -3.36 7.82
CA LYS A 30 4.10 -3.19 9.26
C LYS A 30 4.25 -1.75 9.80
N ARG A 31 4.36 -0.77 8.92
CA ARG A 31 4.36 0.67 9.25
C ARG A 31 3.09 1.32 8.71
N ASP A 32 2.63 2.37 9.37
CA ASP A 32 1.50 3.17 8.88
C ASP A 32 1.93 3.99 7.65
N MET A 33 0.97 4.26 6.75
CA MET A 33 1.21 4.94 5.48
C MET A 33 1.93 6.29 5.65
N GLU A 34 1.54 7.07 6.65
CA GLU A 34 2.12 8.37 6.96
C GLU A 34 3.60 8.28 7.35
N SER A 35 3.98 7.22 8.08
CA SER A 35 5.37 6.99 8.50
C SER A 35 6.25 6.46 7.37
N TYR A 36 5.68 5.74 6.41
CA TYR A 36 6.41 5.20 5.26
C TYR A 36 6.58 6.25 4.15
N PHE A 37 5.57 7.09 3.94
CA PHE A 37 5.60 8.21 3.00
C PHE A 37 5.41 9.53 3.74
N PRO A 38 6.49 10.17 4.22
CA PRO A 38 6.39 11.40 5.01
C PRO A 38 5.98 12.62 4.17
N THR A 39 6.25 12.61 2.86
CA THR A 39 5.90 13.71 1.96
C THR A 39 4.47 13.56 1.46
N ALA A 40 3.63 14.57 1.66
CA ALA A 40 2.21 14.57 1.25
C ALA A 40 2.01 14.29 -0.26
N THR A 41 2.91 14.77 -1.11
CA THR A 41 2.83 14.53 -2.57
C THR A 41 3.04 13.07 -2.96
N LEU A 42 3.69 12.28 -2.10
CA LEU A 42 3.86 10.84 -2.30
C LEU A 42 2.65 10.06 -1.77
N GLN A 43 1.99 10.53 -0.71
CA GLN A 43 0.78 9.92 -0.17
C GLN A 43 -0.39 9.96 -1.17
N TYR A 44 -0.55 11.06 -1.91
CA TYR A 44 -1.59 11.18 -2.95
C TYR A 44 -1.40 10.22 -4.14
N LYS A 45 -0.16 9.78 -4.39
CA LYS A 45 0.18 8.93 -5.56
C LYS A 45 0.05 7.43 -5.29
N VAL A 46 -0.37 7.05 -4.08
CA VAL A 46 -0.49 5.67 -3.60
C VAL A 46 -1.98 5.29 -3.56
#